data_AF-A0A7J6R6V3-F1
#
_entry.id   AF-A0A7J6R6V3-F1
#
_cell.length_a   1.000
_cell.length_b   1.000
_cell.length_c   1.000
_cell.angle_alpha   90.00
_cell.angle_beta   90.00
_cell.angle_gamma   90.00
#
_symmetry.space_group_name_H-M   'P 1'
#
loop_
_entity.id
_entity.type
_entity.pdbx_description
1 polymer ?
#
loop_
_entity_poly.entity_id
_entity_poly.type
_entity_poly.pdbx_seq_one_letter_code
_entity_poly.pdbx_strand_id
1 'polypeptide(L)'
;DVFAEIYRNQLAKRLLYDTSASDEAEKNVIQKLKMKCGAQFTSKLEGMITDISLASDMQKQFREYLSHRDSQADYGNIDFSVTVLTTGFWPTYHVSQGAVVASSRLAVASLDVDGLHHPIDSVVLPMPMTRCLNVFTDFYNGRTQHRKLSWIHTL
;
A
#
# COMPACT_ATOMS: atom_id res chain seq x y z
N ASP A 1 -4.03 -2.09 22.94
CA ASP A 1 -3.03 -1.31 23.67
C ASP A 1 -2.79 -0.02 22.91
N VAL A 2 -2.87 1.14 23.58
CA VAL A 2 -2.83 2.46 22.94
C VAL A 2 -1.46 2.74 22.32
N PHE A 3 -0.37 2.32 22.98
CA PHE A 3 0.97 2.53 22.47
C PHE A 3 1.20 1.72 21.18
N ALA A 4 0.75 0.47 21.14
CA ALA A 4 0.83 -0.37 19.93
C ALA A 4 0.16 0.31 18.72
N GLU A 5 -1.01 0.90 18.92
CA GLU A 5 -1.78 1.55 17.85
C GLU A 5 -1.12 2.84 17.37
N ILE A 6 -0.67 3.69 18.30
CA ILE A 6 0.06 4.93 17.97
C ILE A 6 1.35 4.61 17.23
N TYR A 7 2.14 3.64 17.71
CA TYR A 7 3.38 3.25 17.07
C TYR A 7 3.14 2.71 15.67
N ARG A 8 2.12 1.86 15.49
CA ARG A 8 1.70 1.34 14.18
C ARG A 8 1.33 2.46 13.21
N ASN A 9 0.59 3.49 13.66
CA ASN A 9 0.25 4.65 12.85
C ASN A 9 1.48 5.46 12.44
N GLN A 10 2.44 5.65 13.36
CA GLN A 10 3.68 6.38 13.07
C GLN A 10 4.60 5.59 12.12
N LEU A 11 4.72 4.28 12.30
CA LEU A 11 5.48 3.41 11.41
C LEU A 11 4.86 3.43 10.00
N ALA A 12 3.54 3.34 9.88
CA ALA A 12 2.85 3.36 8.60
C ALA A 12 3.19 4.61 7.78
N LYS A 13 3.17 5.79 8.43
CA LYS A 13 3.54 7.06 7.79
C LYS A 13 4.99 7.02 7.29
N ARG A 14 5.94 6.61 8.14
CA ARG A 14 7.36 6.58 7.74
C ARG A 14 7.61 5.64 6.56
N LEU A 15 6.97 4.47 6.56
CA LEU A 15 7.10 3.48 5.49
C LEU A 15 6.47 3.94 4.17
N LEU A 16 5.30 4.60 4.20
CA LEU A 16 4.60 5.02 2.97
C LEU A 16 5.20 6.29 2.37
N TYR A 17 5.72 7.19 3.19
CA TYR A 17 6.34 8.44 2.74
C TYR A 17 7.86 8.35 2.58
N ASP A 18 8.44 7.15 2.75
CA ASP A 18 9.89 6.91 2.65
C ASP A 18 10.71 7.86 3.55
N THR A 19 10.25 8.08 4.78
CA THR A 19 10.93 8.94 5.77
C THR A 19 11.62 8.15 6.88
N SER A 20 11.80 6.85 6.69
CA SER A 20 12.57 6.00 7.60
C SER A 20 14.07 6.30 7.46
N ALA A 21 14.82 6.17 8.56
CA ALA A 21 16.26 6.38 8.53
C ALA A 21 16.99 5.22 7.81
N SER A 22 16.56 3.99 8.06
CA SER A 22 16.92 2.79 7.28
C SER A 22 15.97 1.63 7.61
N ASP A 23 15.88 0.64 6.72
CA ASP A 23 15.11 -0.58 6.93
C ASP A 23 15.62 -1.37 8.15
N GLU A 24 16.94 -1.43 8.33
CA GLU A 24 17.57 -2.09 9.47
C GLU A 24 17.18 -1.42 10.78
N ALA A 25 17.07 -0.09 10.81
CA ALA A 25 16.67 0.64 12.00
C ALA A 25 15.23 0.29 12.41
N GLU A 26 14.29 0.26 11.45
CA GLU A 26 12.90 -0.12 11.73
C GLU A 26 12.81 -1.57 12.21
N LYS A 27 13.50 -2.50 11.53
CA LYS A 27 13.59 -3.92 11.93
C LYS A 27 14.15 -4.09 13.35
N ASN A 28 15.19 -3.33 13.70
CA ASN A 28 15.81 -3.38 15.02
C ASN A 28 14.85 -2.90 16.13
N VAL A 29 14.06 -1.85 15.88
CA VAL A 29 13.07 -1.38 16.86
C VAL A 29 11.98 -2.43 17.07
N ILE A 30 11.49 -3.02 15.98
CA ILE A 30 10.47 -4.09 16.04
C ILE A 30 11.01 -5.31 16.80
N GLN A 31 12.26 -5.72 16.53
CA GLN A 31 12.90 -6.82 17.26
C GLN A 31 12.99 -6.55 18.77
N LYS A 32 13.38 -5.32 19.16
CA LYS A 32 13.42 -4.93 20.58
C LYS A 32 12.03 -4.94 21.22
N LEU A 33 11.00 -4.46 20.51
CA LEU A 33 9.61 -4.52 20.97
C LEU A 33 9.16 -5.97 21.13
N LYS A 34 9.49 -6.86 20.20
CA LYS A 34 9.16 -8.29 20.26
C LYS A 34 9.77 -8.95 21.50
N MET A 35 11.03 -8.62 21.83
CA MET A 35 11.69 -9.12 23.03
C MET A 35 11.01 -8.66 24.32
N LYS A 36 10.45 -7.45 24.34
CA LYS A 36 9.84 -6.85 25.55
C LYS A 36 8.36 -7.15 25.70
N CYS A 37 7.63 -7.24 24.59
CA CYS A 37 6.16 -7.28 24.56
C CYS A 37 5.61 -8.56 23.91
N GLY A 38 6.47 -9.42 23.37
CA GLY A 38 6.11 -10.69 22.74
C GLY A 38 5.71 -10.56 21.25
N ALA A 39 5.65 -11.71 20.57
CA ALA A 39 5.39 -11.78 19.13
C ALA A 39 3.98 -11.30 18.73
N GLN A 40 2.98 -11.51 19.58
CA GLN A 40 1.62 -11.05 19.29
C GLN A 40 1.54 -9.54 19.15
N PHE A 41 2.33 -8.81 19.97
CA PHE A 41 2.40 -7.35 19.94
C PHE A 41 2.95 -6.82 18.61
N THR A 42 3.97 -7.48 18.06
CA THR A 42 4.68 -7.02 16.86
C THR A 42 4.14 -7.58 15.56
N SER A 43 3.26 -8.59 15.60
CA SER A 43 2.78 -9.31 14.42
C SER A 43 2.36 -8.39 13.25
N LYS A 44 1.59 -7.34 13.52
CA LYS A 44 1.15 -6.35 12.52
C LYS A 44 2.30 -5.49 12.01
N LEU A 45 3.22 -5.07 12.87
CA LEU A 45 4.38 -4.25 12.50
C LEU A 45 5.34 -5.04 11.60
N GLU A 46 5.57 -6.31 11.92
CA GLU A 46 6.36 -7.23 11.10
C GLU A 46 5.71 -7.43 9.73
N GLY A 47 4.39 -7.61 9.69
CA GLY A 47 3.62 -7.67 8.44
C GLY A 47 3.75 -6.41 7.58
N MET A 48 3.75 -5.21 8.17
CA MET A 48 3.95 -3.95 7.44
C MET A 48 5.34 -3.88 6.78
N ILE A 49 6.40 -4.31 7.47
CA ILE A 49 7.76 -4.36 6.88
C ILE A 49 7.80 -5.33 5.70
N THR A 50 7.19 -6.51 5.87
CA THR A 50 7.09 -7.50 4.79
C THR A 50 6.34 -6.95 3.58
N ASP A 51 5.21 -6.27 3.80
CA ASP A 51 4.43 -5.67 2.72
C ASP A 51 5.24 -4.64 1.92
N ILE A 52 6.04 -3.78 2.57
CA ILE A 52 6.88 -2.80 1.85
C ILE A 52 7.92 -3.49 0.96
N SER A 53 8.57 -4.54 1.46
CA SER A 53 9.52 -5.31 0.66
C SER A 53 8.84 -5.97 -0.55
N LEU A 54 7.69 -6.63 -0.33
CA LEU A 54 6.92 -7.27 -1.39
C LEU A 54 6.36 -6.26 -2.41
N ALA A 55 5.94 -5.08 -1.96
CA ALA A 55 5.44 -4.03 -2.82
C ALA A 55 6.54 -3.48 -3.75
N SER A 56 7.77 -3.32 -3.25
CA SER A 56 8.92 -2.91 -4.06
C SER A 56 9.22 -3.92 -5.19
N ASP A 57 9.24 -5.21 -4.84
CA ASP A 57 9.44 -6.30 -5.81
C ASP A 57 8.33 -6.35 -6.86
N MET A 58 7.08 -6.18 -6.43
CA MET A 58 5.95 -6.15 -7.35
C MET A 58 5.97 -4.93 -8.26
N GLN A 59 6.33 -3.76 -7.74
CA GLN A 59 6.48 -2.55 -8.54
C GLN A 59 7.58 -2.74 -9.60
N LYS A 60 8.68 -3.44 -9.27
CA LYS A 60 9.71 -3.80 -10.25
C LYS A 60 9.15 -4.74 -11.34
N GLN A 61 8.46 -5.80 -10.95
CA GLN A 61 7.82 -6.73 -11.89
C GLN A 61 6.77 -6.04 -12.78
N PHE A 62 6.07 -5.05 -12.25
CA PHE A 62 5.10 -4.27 -12.99
C PHE A 62 5.78 -3.36 -14.02
N ARG A 63 6.88 -2.68 -13.66
CA ARG A 63 7.68 -1.90 -14.63
C ARG A 63 8.23 -2.77 -15.76
N GLU A 64 8.71 -3.97 -15.44
CA GLU A 64 9.14 -4.95 -16.45
C GLU A 64 7.96 -5.41 -17.32
N TYR A 65 6.79 -5.64 -16.75
CA TYR A 65 5.60 -5.97 -17.51
C TYR A 65 5.20 -4.85 -18.49
N LEU A 66 5.29 -3.59 -18.05
CA LEU A 66 5.01 -2.44 -18.91
C LEU A 66 6.02 -2.29 -20.06
N SER A 67 7.31 -2.60 -19.83
CA SER A 67 8.32 -2.49 -20.90
C SER A 67 8.12 -3.48 -22.06
N HIS A 68 7.37 -4.56 -21.83
CA HIS A 68 7.04 -5.56 -22.85
C HIS A 68 5.68 -5.28 -23.54
N ARG A 69 4.91 -4.31 -23.04
CA ARG A 69 3.71 -3.78 -23.69
C ARG A 69 4.10 -2.53 -24.47
N ASP A 70 3.41 -2.27 -25.58
CA ASP A 70 3.58 -1.04 -26.37
C ASP A 70 3.06 0.17 -25.56
N SER A 71 3.92 0.70 -24.70
CA SER A 71 3.53 1.39 -23.45
C SER A 71 3.28 2.89 -23.62
N GLN A 72 3.60 3.46 -24.78
CA GLN A 72 3.42 4.90 -25.05
C GLN A 72 1.97 5.27 -25.38
N ALA A 73 1.15 4.34 -25.87
CA ALA A 73 -0.23 4.62 -26.28
C ALA A 73 -1.26 4.60 -25.13
N ASP A 74 -0.98 3.84 -24.06
CA ASP A 74 -2.01 3.51 -23.08
C ASP A 74 -2.09 4.48 -21.88
N TYR A 75 -0.98 5.03 -21.35
CA TYR A 75 -0.98 5.82 -20.09
C TYR A 75 -0.33 7.21 -20.14
N GLY A 76 0.27 7.59 -21.28
CA GLY A 76 0.99 8.86 -21.42
C GLY A 76 2.28 8.95 -20.58
N ASN A 77 2.82 10.16 -20.41
CA ASN A 77 4.04 10.42 -19.62
C ASN A 77 3.77 10.51 -18.11
N ILE A 78 3.01 9.54 -17.56
CA ILE A 78 2.67 9.48 -16.14
C ILE A 78 3.67 8.56 -15.43
N ASP A 79 4.37 9.09 -14.43
CA ASP A 79 5.14 8.28 -13.49
C ASP A 79 4.19 7.61 -12.48
N PHE A 80 3.85 6.35 -12.75
CA PHE A 80 2.86 5.60 -11.98
C PHE A 80 3.53 4.56 -11.07
N SER A 81 3.24 4.66 -9.77
CA SER A 81 3.72 3.74 -8.75
C SER A 81 2.60 3.24 -7.84
N VAL A 82 2.63 1.94 -7.54
CA VAL A 82 1.63 1.26 -6.72
C VAL A 82 2.32 0.56 -5.55
N THR A 83 1.71 0.64 -4.37
CA THR A 83 2.18 -0.06 -3.18
C THR A 83 1.02 -0.89 -2.63
N VAL A 84 1.11 -2.21 -2.74
CA VAL A 84 0.03 -3.10 -2.29
C VAL A 84 0.28 -3.53 -0.86
N LEU A 85 -0.76 -3.45 -0.03
CA LEU A 85 -0.70 -3.62 1.42
C LEU A 85 -1.70 -4.68 1.89
N THR A 86 -1.36 -5.40 2.95
CA THR A 86 -2.22 -6.42 3.54
C THR A 86 -3.19 -5.80 4.54
N THR A 87 -4.48 -6.01 4.35
CA THR A 87 -5.52 -5.51 5.27
C THR A 87 -5.34 -6.11 6.67
N GLY A 88 -5.59 -5.30 7.69
CA GLY A 88 -5.48 -5.71 9.08
C GLY A 88 -4.09 -5.54 9.70
N PHE A 89 -3.02 -5.44 8.88
CA PHE A 89 -1.70 -5.00 9.36
C PHE A 89 -1.64 -3.47 9.44
N TRP A 90 -2.08 -2.79 8.39
CA TRP A 90 -2.01 -1.34 8.27
C TRP A 90 -3.17 -0.63 9.00
N PRO A 91 -2.98 0.63 9.43
CA PRO A 91 -4.07 1.46 9.95
C PRO A 91 -5.20 1.60 8.94
N THR A 92 -6.44 1.59 9.41
CA THR A 92 -7.59 1.92 8.57
C THR A 92 -7.59 3.42 8.33
N TYR A 93 -7.36 3.84 7.11
CA TYR A 93 -7.51 5.23 6.69
C TYR A 93 -9.01 5.50 6.52
N HIS A 94 -9.66 5.94 7.59
CA HIS A 94 -11.00 6.50 7.48
C HIS A 94 -10.89 7.86 6.79
N VAL A 95 -11.64 8.05 5.70
CA VAL A 95 -11.82 9.37 5.07
C VAL A 95 -12.58 10.26 6.07
N SER A 96 -11.86 10.93 6.97
CA SER A 96 -12.37 12.08 7.70
C SER A 96 -12.02 13.33 6.90
N GLN A 97 -13.06 14.11 6.59
CA GLN A 97 -13.01 15.31 5.76
C GLN A 97 -11.86 16.24 6.17
N GLY A 98 -11.07 16.67 5.19
CA GLY A 98 -10.18 17.84 5.34
C GLY A 98 -8.68 17.56 5.34
N ALA A 99 -8.15 16.86 4.34
CA ALA A 99 -6.77 17.04 3.91
C ALA A 99 -6.63 16.62 2.44
N VAL A 100 -6.59 17.61 1.54
CA VAL A 100 -6.15 17.39 0.15
C VAL A 100 -4.63 17.44 0.15
N VAL A 101 -3.99 16.28 0.07
CA VAL A 101 -2.56 16.22 -0.29
C VAL A 101 -2.48 15.56 -1.65
N ALA A 102 -2.26 16.39 -2.67
CA ALA A 102 -1.89 15.91 -3.98
C ALA A 102 -0.48 15.28 -3.86
N SER A 103 -0.41 13.96 -3.83
CA SER A 103 0.82 13.22 -4.09
C SER A 103 0.57 12.30 -5.27
N SER A 104 1.31 12.49 -6.35
CA SER A 104 1.18 11.73 -7.59
C SER A 104 1.62 10.27 -7.47
N ARG A 105 1.69 9.70 -6.26
CA ARG A 105 2.30 8.40 -5.98
C ARG A 105 1.58 7.77 -4.80
N LEU A 106 1.24 6.49 -4.94
CA LEU A 106 0.58 5.59 -3.98
C LEU A 106 -0.91 5.42 -4.25
N ALA A 107 -1.21 4.54 -5.20
CA ALA A 107 -2.43 3.77 -5.12
C ALA A 107 -2.15 2.60 -4.15
N VAL A 108 -2.82 2.58 -2.99
CA VAL A 108 -2.74 1.44 -2.07
C VAL A 108 -3.84 0.47 -2.40
N ALA A 109 -3.47 -0.79 -2.58
CA ALA A 109 -4.45 -1.85 -2.72
C ALA A 109 -4.50 -2.68 -1.43
N SER A 110 -5.67 -2.72 -0.81
CA SER A 110 -5.98 -3.48 0.41
C SER A 110 -6.63 -4.82 0.03
N LEU A 111 -6.35 -5.89 0.79
CA LEU A 111 -6.89 -7.25 0.66
C LEU A 111 -8.08 -7.50 1.59
N ASP A 112 -9.31 -7.29 1.13
CA ASP A 112 -10.46 -7.46 2.02
C ASP A 112 -10.70 -8.93 2.43
N VAL A 113 -10.68 -9.17 3.74
CA VAL A 113 -11.33 -10.31 4.39
C VAL A 113 -12.48 -9.70 5.20
N ASP A 114 -13.70 -10.17 4.89
CA ASP A 114 -14.99 -9.82 5.48
C ASP A 114 -15.70 -8.56 4.95
N GLY A 115 -16.83 -8.82 4.29
CA GLY A 115 -17.67 -7.85 3.61
C GLY A 115 -18.54 -7.03 4.55
N LEU A 116 -18.02 -5.88 4.98
CA LEU A 116 -18.87 -4.77 5.41
C LEU A 116 -18.77 -3.62 4.40
N HIS A 117 -19.86 -3.43 3.69
CA HIS A 117 -20.03 -2.47 2.61
C HIS A 117 -19.98 -1.03 3.15
N HIS A 118 -18.98 -0.25 2.75
CA HIS A 118 -19.16 1.18 2.57
C HIS A 118 -18.71 1.55 1.16
N PRO A 119 -19.58 2.16 0.33
CA PRO A 119 -19.21 2.62 -0.99
C PRO A 119 -18.16 3.72 -0.81
N ILE A 120 -16.93 3.44 -1.21
CA ILE A 120 -15.87 4.45 -1.22
C ILE A 120 -16.32 5.53 -2.21
N ASP A 121 -16.47 6.75 -1.69
CA ASP A 121 -16.85 7.95 -2.42
C ASP A 121 -16.17 8.00 -3.80
N SER A 122 -16.98 8.10 -4.84
CA SER A 122 -16.56 8.04 -6.23
C SER A 122 -15.71 9.25 -6.61
N VAL A 123 -14.43 9.23 -6.27
CA VAL A 123 -13.46 10.16 -6.83
C VAL A 123 -13.37 9.85 -8.32
N VAL A 124 -13.85 10.78 -9.16
CA VAL A 124 -13.73 10.65 -10.61
C VAL A 124 -12.28 10.93 -10.99
N LEU A 125 -11.52 9.86 -11.21
CA LEU A 125 -10.14 9.96 -11.65
C LEU A 125 -10.07 10.36 -13.13
N PRO A 126 -9.09 11.20 -13.53
CA PRO A 126 -8.80 11.45 -14.93
C PRO A 126 -8.54 10.16 -15.70
N MET A 127 -8.98 10.11 -16.96
CA MET A 127 -8.85 8.94 -17.85
C MET A 127 -7.45 8.29 -17.83
N PRO A 128 -6.33 9.05 -17.89
CA PRO A 128 -5.00 8.46 -17.83
C PRO A 128 -4.75 7.67 -16.52
N MET A 129 -5.21 8.18 -15.38
CA MET A 129 -5.07 7.50 -14.08
C MET A 129 -5.96 6.26 -14.02
N THR A 130 -7.19 6.34 -14.51
CA THR A 130 -8.10 5.18 -14.58
C THR A 130 -7.50 4.05 -15.40
N ARG A 131 -6.83 4.37 -16.52
CA ARG A 131 -6.13 3.37 -17.34
C ARG A 131 -4.97 2.72 -16.59
N CYS A 132 -4.17 3.50 -15.85
CA CYS A 132 -3.09 2.96 -15.03
C CYS A 132 -3.61 1.96 -13.99
N LEU A 133 -4.72 2.32 -13.31
CA LEU A 133 -5.35 1.43 -12.33
C LEU A 133 -5.81 0.12 -12.97
N ASN A 134 -6.53 0.19 -14.08
CA ASN A 134 -7.03 -1.01 -14.77
C ASN A 134 -5.89 -1.95 -15.17
N VAL A 135 -4.79 -1.41 -15.66
CA VAL A 135 -3.67 -2.24 -16.13
C VAL A 135 -2.85 -2.82 -15.00
N PHE A 136 -2.72 -2.10 -13.89
CA PHE A 136 -2.21 -2.72 -12.68
C PHE A 136 -3.16 -3.82 -12.16
N THR A 137 -4.47 -3.60 -12.19
CA THR A 137 -5.47 -4.60 -11.79
C THR A 137 -5.35 -5.87 -12.65
N ASP A 138 -5.24 -5.75 -13.96
CA ASP A 138 -5.06 -6.89 -14.86
C ASP A 138 -3.75 -7.65 -14.57
N PHE A 139 -2.64 -6.90 -14.42
CA PHE A 139 -1.35 -7.46 -14.04
C PHE A 139 -1.43 -8.25 -12.72
N TYR A 140 -2.11 -7.69 -11.72
CA TYR A 140 -2.22 -8.29 -10.40
C TYR A 140 -3.11 -9.53 -10.39
N ASN A 141 -4.27 -9.46 -11.06
CA ASN A 141 -5.21 -10.57 -11.17
C ASN A 141 -4.61 -11.75 -11.93
N GLY A 142 -3.74 -11.50 -12.92
CA GLY A 142 -3.02 -12.56 -13.63
C GLY A 142 -2.00 -13.30 -12.77
N ARG A 143 -1.55 -12.73 -11.65
CA ARG A 143 -0.50 -13.28 -10.78
C ARG A 143 -1.00 -13.78 -9.43
N THR A 144 -2.19 -13.39 -9.03
CA THR A 144 -2.75 -13.75 -7.73
C THR A 144 -4.10 -14.44 -7.90
N GLN A 145 -4.31 -15.51 -7.15
CA GLN A 145 -5.58 -16.22 -7.11
C GLN A 145 -6.24 -15.91 -5.76
N HIS A 146 -7.56 -15.68 -5.78
CA HIS A 146 -8.39 -15.45 -4.58
C HIS A 146 -8.06 -14.21 -3.75
N ARG A 147 -7.33 -13.23 -4.31
CA ARG A 147 -7.08 -11.92 -3.68
C ARG A 147 -7.86 -10.85 -4.42
N LYS A 148 -8.47 -9.91 -3.68
CA LYS A 148 -9.16 -8.74 -4.23
C LYS A 148 -8.38 -7.48 -3.87
N LEU A 149 -8.27 -6.55 -4.82
CA LEU A 149 -7.68 -5.24 -4.61
C LEU A 149 -8.78 -4.23 -4.29
N SER A 150 -8.60 -3.46 -3.23
CA SER A 150 -9.39 -2.26 -2.93
C SER A 150 -8.49 -1.02 -2.99
N TRP A 151 -8.81 -0.09 -3.88
CA TRP A 151 -8.00 1.10 -4.13
C TRP A 151 -8.26 2.19 -3.10
N ILE A 152 -7.20 2.69 -2.46
CA ILE A 152 -7.24 3.81 -1.54
C ILE A 152 -6.58 5.03 -2.20
N HIS A 153 -7.32 6.14 -2.26
CA HIS A 153 -6.88 7.40 -2.87
C HIS A 153 -6.47 8.47 -1.84
N THR A 154 -6.68 8.19 -0.56
CA THR A 154 -6.39 9.09 0.56
C THR A 154 -5.28 8.50 1.41
N LEU A 155 -4.04 8.94 1.18
CA LEU A 155 -2.90 8.63 2.04
C LEU A 155 -2.20 9.90 2.47
#